data_AF-A0A410JTB8-F1
#
_entry.id   AF-A0A410JTB8-F1
#
_cell.length_a   1.000
_cell.length_b   1.000
_cell.length_c   1.000
_cell.angle_alpha   90.00
_cell.angle_beta   90.00
_cell.angle_gamma   90.00
#
_symmetry.space_group_name_H-M   'P 1'
#
loop_
_entity.id
_entity.type
_entity.pdbx_description
1 polymer ?
#
loop_
_entity_poly.entity_id
_entity_poly.type
_entity_poly.pdbx_seq_one_letter_code
_entity_poly.pdbx_strand_id
1 'polypeptide(L)'
;MIISCSGVYLGKLSIVPKGAKRGIINQALLKLTLNQNVMNNIFFVYLSSYKRFKEKYFASTRGAGIPNFPPMSDFKKFKFITPPIESQNQFAENIAEIERQKALAEQELAKSERLFATLL
;
A
#
# COMPACT_ATOMS: atom_id res chain seq x y z
N MET A 1 -3.67 -8.62 3.69
CA MET A 1 -3.72 -7.16 3.48
C MET A 1 -5.17 -6.74 3.26
N ILE A 2 -5.48 -5.46 3.35
CA ILE A 2 -6.82 -4.91 3.15
C ILE A 2 -6.75 -3.84 2.07
N ILE A 3 -7.73 -3.81 1.17
CA ILE A 3 -7.90 -2.79 0.13
C ILE A 3 -9.19 -2.00 0.34
N SER A 4 -9.12 -0.69 0.09
CA SER A 4 -10.31 0.17 0.10
C SER A 4 -11.05 0.10 -1.23
N CYS A 5 -12.37 -0.10 -1.16
CA CYS A 5 -13.24 -0.31 -2.32
C CYS A 5 -14.11 0.90 -2.67
N SER A 6 -13.98 2.03 -1.97
CA SER A 6 -14.85 3.19 -2.17
C SER A 6 -14.13 4.52 -1.94
N GLY A 7 -14.69 5.57 -2.56
CA GLY A 7 -14.33 6.96 -2.27
C GLY A 7 -12.91 7.34 -2.72
N VAL A 8 -12.37 8.39 -2.11
CA VAL A 8 -11.04 8.95 -2.45
C VAL A 8 -9.88 7.98 -2.23
N TYR A 9 -10.09 6.93 -1.43
CA TYR A 9 -9.08 5.91 -1.13
C TYR A 9 -9.23 4.65 -1.98
N LEU A 10 -10.05 4.66 -3.04
CA LEU A 10 -10.24 3.50 -3.90
C LEU A 10 -8.91 2.89 -4.36
N GLY A 11 -8.74 1.58 -4.15
CA GLY A 11 -7.54 0.84 -4.53
C GLY A 11 -6.37 0.97 -3.56
N LYS A 12 -6.46 1.79 -2.50
CA LYS A 12 -5.41 1.93 -1.49
C LYS A 12 -5.30 0.65 -0.67
N LEU A 13 -4.08 0.16 -0.53
CA LEU A 13 -3.75 -1.07 0.18
C LEU A 13 -3.06 -0.80 1.52
N SER A 14 -3.27 -1.69 2.48
CA SER A 14 -2.58 -1.67 3.77
C SER A 14 -2.32 -3.08 4.29
N ILE A 15 -1.15 -3.28 4.90
CA ILE A 15 -0.76 -4.55 5.51
C ILE A 15 -1.15 -4.51 6.98
N VAL A 16 -1.88 -5.54 7.41
CA VAL A 16 -2.21 -5.71 8.83
C VAL A 16 -0.96 -6.25 9.55
N PRO A 17 -0.49 -5.60 10.62
CA PRO A 17 0.73 -6.02 11.31
C PRO A 17 0.58 -7.40 11.95
N LYS A 18 1.69 -8.13 12.07
CA LYS A 18 1.73 -9.39 12.83
C LYS A 18 1.35 -9.09 14.29
N GLY A 19 0.48 -9.92 14.87
CA GLY A 19 0.00 -9.74 16.25
C GLY A 19 -1.16 -8.74 16.41
N ALA A 20 -1.71 -8.19 15.32
CA ALA A 20 -2.92 -7.38 15.40
C ALA A 20 -4.07 -8.18 16.07
N LYS A 21 -4.80 -7.53 16.99
CA LYS A 21 -5.99 -8.12 17.61
C LYS A 21 -7.03 -8.46 16.54
N ARG A 22 -7.80 -9.53 16.79
CA ARG A 22 -8.93 -9.89 15.93
C ARG A 22 -9.95 -8.75 15.92
N GLY A 23 -10.45 -8.42 14.74
CA GLY A 23 -11.44 -7.37 14.54
C GLY A 23 -12.31 -7.64 13.32
N ILE A 24 -13.30 -6.77 13.14
CA ILE A 24 -14.23 -6.78 12.00
C ILE A 24 -13.81 -5.66 11.04
N ILE A 25 -13.80 -5.95 9.74
CA ILE A 25 -13.52 -4.94 8.70
C ILE A 25 -14.84 -4.39 8.15
N ASN A 26 -14.86 -3.11 7.79
CA ASN A 26 -16.01 -2.45 7.17
C ASN A 26 -16.34 -3.10 5.80
N GLN A 27 -17.62 -3.06 5.39
CA GLN A 27 -18.11 -3.62 4.12
C GLN A 27 -17.45 -3.02 2.86
N ALA A 28 -16.94 -1.79 2.94
CA ALA A 28 -16.20 -1.12 1.88
C ALA A 28 -14.71 -1.51 1.83
N LEU A 29 -14.30 -2.51 2.60
CA LEU A 29 -12.95 -3.05 2.64
C LEU A 29 -12.95 -4.51 2.20
N LEU A 30 -11.97 -4.90 1.39
CA LEU A 30 -11.76 -6.30 1.03
C LEU A 30 -10.46 -6.84 1.63
N LYS A 31 -10.53 -8.05 2.19
CA LYS A 31 -9.34 -8.80 2.57
C LYS A 31 -8.72 -9.44 1.32
N LEU A 32 -7.48 -9.09 1.04
CA LEU A 32 -6.68 -9.72 -0.01
C LEU A 32 -5.59 -10.59 0.62
N THR A 33 -5.46 -11.81 0.09
CA THR A 33 -4.44 -12.78 0.49
C THR A 33 -3.73 -13.23 -0.79
N LEU A 34 -2.43 -12.96 -0.88
CA LEU A 34 -1.63 -13.31 -2.04
C LEU A 34 -0.92 -14.65 -1.81
N ASN A 35 -0.67 -15.39 -2.88
CA ASN A 35 0.24 -16.53 -2.83
C ASN A 35 1.67 -16.00 -2.67
N GLN A 36 2.26 -16.21 -1.49
CA GLN A 36 3.57 -15.67 -1.14
C GLN A 36 4.72 -16.34 -1.90
N ASN A 37 4.49 -17.48 -2.54
CA ASN A 37 5.48 -18.12 -3.42
C ASN A 37 5.58 -17.40 -4.78
N VAL A 38 4.63 -16.52 -5.10
CA VAL A 38 4.54 -15.83 -6.40
C VAL A 38 4.67 -14.32 -6.23
N MET A 39 4.11 -13.77 -5.14
CA MET A 39 4.01 -12.32 -4.96
C MET A 39 4.29 -11.92 -3.51
N ASN A 40 5.31 -11.08 -3.33
CA ASN A 40 5.61 -10.45 -2.05
C ASN A 40 4.60 -9.33 -1.75
N ASN A 41 4.07 -9.31 -0.53
CA ASN A 41 3.07 -8.33 -0.12
C ASN A 41 3.54 -6.87 -0.22
N ILE A 42 4.79 -6.58 0.17
CA ILE A 42 5.37 -5.23 0.13
C ILE A 42 5.48 -4.78 -1.32
N PHE A 43 6.06 -5.62 -2.17
CA PHE A 43 6.19 -5.31 -3.60
C PHE A 43 4.82 -5.01 -4.23
N PHE A 44 3.79 -5.82 -3.96
CA PHE A 44 2.44 -5.58 -4.48
C PHE A 44 1.83 -4.26 -3.99
N VAL A 45 2.03 -3.88 -2.73
CA VAL A 45 1.58 -2.58 -2.19
C VAL A 45 2.24 -1.41 -2.93
N TYR A 46 3.53 -1.49 -3.22
CA TYR A 46 4.24 -0.45 -3.98
C TYR A 46 3.79 -0.41 -5.44
N LEU A 47 3.67 -1.58 -6.09
CA LEU A 47 3.21 -1.71 -7.47
C LEU A 47 1.80 -1.14 -7.68
N SER A 48 0.86 -1.51 -6.80
CA SER A 48 -0.52 -1.03 -6.83
C SER A 48 -0.65 0.46 -6.50
N SER A 49 0.30 1.00 -5.73
CA SER A 49 0.36 2.44 -5.41
C SER A 49 0.91 3.29 -6.55
N TYR A 50 1.54 2.67 -7.56
CA TYR A 50 2.07 3.37 -8.71
C TYR A 50 0.96 4.10 -9.48
N LYS A 51 1.20 5.37 -9.84
CA LYS A 51 0.21 6.24 -10.47
C LYS A 51 -0.43 5.61 -11.70
N ARG A 52 0.37 5.06 -12.62
CA ARG A 52 -0.14 4.40 -13.84
C ARG A 52 -0.95 3.14 -13.54
N PHE A 53 -0.63 2.40 -12.49
CA PHE A 53 -1.43 1.24 -12.08
C PHE A 53 -2.82 1.71 -11.64
N LYS A 54 -2.86 2.73 -10.77
CA LYS A 54 -4.13 3.32 -10.31
C LYS A 54 -4.92 3.93 -11.44
N GLU A 55 -4.27 4.66 -12.34
CA GLU A 55 -4.96 5.26 -13.48
C GLU A 55 -5.54 4.20 -14.43
N LYS A 56 -4.80 3.11 -14.66
CA LYS A 56 -5.27 2.04 -15.54
C LYS A 56 -6.45 1.27 -14.97
N TYR A 57 -6.47 1.07 -13.66
CA TYR A 57 -7.35 0.07 -13.03
C TYR A 57 -8.40 0.66 -12.06
N PHE A 58 -8.16 1.86 -11.57
CA PHE A 58 -9.00 2.54 -10.59
C PHE A 58 -9.37 3.97 -11.01
N ALA A 59 -8.91 4.48 -12.18
CA ALA A 59 -9.41 5.76 -12.67
C ALA A 59 -10.86 5.64 -13.11
N SER A 60 -11.64 6.62 -12.66
CA SER A 60 -13.03 6.82 -13.04
C SER A 60 -13.16 7.01 -14.55
N THR A 61 -13.59 5.97 -15.27
CA THR A 61 -14.04 6.10 -16.67
C THR A 61 -15.55 6.35 -16.78
N ARG A 62 -16.24 6.59 -15.65
CA ARG A 62 -17.71 6.59 -15.59
C ARG A 62 -18.26 7.81 -14.82
N GLY A 63 -18.33 8.95 -15.51
CA GLY A 63 -19.15 10.12 -15.12
C GLY A 63 -18.82 10.76 -13.76
N ALA A 64 -19.62 11.76 -13.38
CA ALA A 64 -19.51 12.50 -12.12
C ALA A 64 -19.83 11.67 -10.85
N GLY A 65 -19.92 10.34 -10.95
CA GLY A 65 -20.23 9.44 -9.85
C GLY A 65 -19.00 9.02 -9.04
N ILE A 66 -19.22 8.63 -7.78
CA ILE A 66 -18.18 8.10 -6.90
C ILE A 66 -17.64 6.79 -7.53
N PRO A 67 -16.33 6.69 -7.80
CA PRO A 67 -15.77 5.46 -8.37
C PRO A 67 -15.87 4.32 -7.36
N ASN A 68 -16.34 3.18 -7.85
CA ASN A 68 -16.48 1.95 -7.07
C ASN A 68 -15.43 0.92 -7.50
N PHE A 69 -15.11 -0.01 -6.61
CA PHE A 69 -14.18 -1.10 -6.90
C PHE A 69 -14.72 -1.99 -8.03
N PRO A 70 -13.86 -2.38 -8.99
CA PRO A 70 -14.28 -3.25 -10.08
C PRO A 70 -14.76 -4.60 -9.54
N PRO A 71 -15.68 -5.28 -10.24
CA PRO A 71 -16.08 -6.64 -9.88
C PRO A 71 -14.86 -7.55 -9.69
N MET A 72 -14.91 -8.49 -8.74
CA MET A 72 -13.80 -9.39 -8.48
C MET A 72 -13.40 -10.25 -9.69
N SER A 73 -14.33 -10.50 -10.61
CA SER A 73 -14.06 -11.15 -11.90
C SER A 73 -13.07 -10.36 -12.77
N ASP A 74 -13.09 -9.03 -12.69
CA ASP A 74 -12.22 -8.15 -13.47
C ASP A 74 -10.95 -7.83 -12.72
N PHE A 75 -11.03 -7.62 -11.40
CA PHE A 75 -9.86 -7.42 -10.55
C PHE A 75 -8.86 -8.58 -10.67
N LYS A 76 -9.35 -9.83 -10.72
CA LYS A 76 -8.50 -11.02 -10.91
C LYS A 76 -7.81 -11.10 -12.29
N LYS A 77 -8.26 -10.32 -13.28
CA LYS A 77 -7.69 -10.27 -14.64
C LYS A 77 -6.66 -9.14 -14.81
N PHE A 78 -6.42 -8.35 -13.77
CA PHE A 78 -5.46 -7.25 -13.84
C PHE A 78 -4.09 -7.77 -14.22
N LYS A 79 -3.53 -7.19 -15.29
CA LYS A 79 -2.21 -7.54 -15.80
C LYS A 79 -1.17 -6.61 -15.18
N PHE A 80 -0.20 -7.19 -14.51
CA PHE A 80 0.89 -6.44 -13.89
C PHE A 80 2.16 -7.29 -13.89
N ILE A 81 3.29 -6.62 -13.67
CA ILE A 81 4.59 -7.29 -13.63
C ILE A 81 4.66 -8.25 -12.45
N THR A 82 5.24 -9.42 -12.68
CA THR A 82 5.53 -10.41 -11.63
C THR A 82 6.98 -10.86 -11.80
N PRO A 83 7.96 -10.08 -11.31
CA PRO A 83 9.37 -10.47 -11.33
C PRO A 83 9.60 -11.76 -10.52
N PRO A 84 10.77 -12.43 -10.63
CA PRO A 84 11.13 -13.53 -9.74
C PRO A 84 10.99 -13.16 -8.26
N ILE A 85 10.59 -14.13 -7.42
CA ILE A 85 10.26 -13.87 -6.02
C ILE A 85 11.47 -13.33 -5.24
N GLU A 86 12.68 -13.75 -5.62
CA GLU A 86 13.95 -13.29 -5.07
C GLU A 86 14.15 -11.79 -5.28
N SER A 87 13.90 -11.28 -6.49
CA SER A 87 13.99 -9.84 -6.78
C SER A 87 12.93 -9.03 -6.05
N GLN A 88 11.73 -9.59 -5.89
CA GLN A 88 10.67 -8.94 -5.10
C GLN A 88 11.04 -8.85 -3.62
N ASN A 89 11.68 -9.88 -3.06
CA ASN A 89 12.14 -9.91 -1.68
C ASN A 89 13.28 -8.91 -1.46
N GLN A 90 14.27 -8.87 -2.37
CA GLN A 90 15.34 -7.88 -2.31
C GLN A 90 14.80 -6.45 -2.38
N PHE A 91 13.80 -6.19 -3.23
CA PHE A 91 13.11 -4.91 -3.24
C PHE A 91 12.48 -4.59 -1.87
N ALA A 92 11.78 -5.55 -1.27
CA ALA A 92 11.11 -5.36 0.02
C ALA A 92 12.11 -5.06 1.16
N GLU A 93 13.28 -5.72 1.15
CA GLU A 93 14.36 -5.47 2.11
C GLU A 93 14.92 -4.04 1.96
N ASN A 94 15.22 -3.62 0.72
CA ASN A 94 15.70 -2.27 0.45
C ASN A 94 14.70 -1.21 0.90
N ILE A 95 13.41 -1.43 0.62
CA ILE A 95 12.34 -0.54 1.08
C ILE A 95 12.30 -0.47 2.61
N ALA A 96 12.38 -1.61 3.30
CA ALA A 96 12.35 -1.64 4.76
C ALA A 96 13.51 -0.82 5.36
N GLU A 97 14.70 -0.93 4.79
CA GLU A 97 15.87 -0.16 5.22
C GLU A 97 15.69 1.35 4.95
N ILE A 98 15.18 1.73 3.78
CA ILE A 98 14.88 3.13 3.44
C ILE A 98 13.86 3.73 4.43
N GLU A 99 12.77 3.01 4.73
CA GLU A 99 11.75 3.50 5.66
C GLU A 99 12.31 3.62 7.09
N ARG A 100 13.21 2.72 7.50
CA ARG A 100 13.93 2.82 8.78
C ARG A 100 14.80 4.08 8.84
N GLN A 101 15.55 4.36 7.78
CA GLN A 101 16.41 5.55 7.69
C GLN A 101 15.58 6.85 7.70
N LYS A 102 14.45 6.89 6.98
CA LYS A 102 13.53 8.04 7.01
C LYS A 102 13.00 8.31 8.41
N ALA A 103 12.51 7.27 9.11
CA ALA A 103 11.99 7.42 10.46
C ALA A 103 13.04 7.95 11.44
N LEU A 104 14.30 7.49 11.31
CA LEU A 104 15.41 8.02 12.09
C LEU A 104 15.69 9.50 11.77
N ALA A 105 15.74 9.86 10.48
CA ALA A 105 15.98 11.23 10.06
C ALA A 105 14.88 12.20 10.57
N GLU A 106 13.61 11.79 10.51
CA GLU A 106 12.48 12.56 11.07
C GLU A 106 12.60 12.74 12.59
N GLN A 107 13.05 11.70 13.30
CA GLN A 107 13.27 11.78 14.74
C GLN A 107 14.40 12.75 15.10
N GLU A 108 15.53 12.69 14.39
CA GLU A 108 16.66 13.60 14.61
C GLU A 108 16.32 15.05 14.26
N LEU A 109 15.55 15.28 13.20
CA LEU A 109 15.02 16.60 12.85
C LEU A 109 14.15 17.16 13.99
N ALA A 110 13.19 16.37 14.48
CA ALA A 110 12.30 16.80 15.57
C ALA A 110 13.05 17.09 16.89
N LYS A 111 14.13 16.34 17.19
CA LYS A 111 15.00 16.61 18.34
C LYS A 111 15.76 17.93 18.17
N SER A 112 16.31 18.16 16.98
CA SER A 112 17.02 19.40 16.64
C SER A 112 16.12 20.61 16.80
N GLU A 113 14.91 20.57 16.22
CA GLU A 113 13.90 21.63 16.34
C GLU A 113 13.52 21.91 17.79
N ARG A 114 13.35 20.87 18.62
CA ARG A 114 13.09 21.04 20.06
C ARG A 114 14.24 21.72 20.78
N LEU A 115 15.49 21.37 20.47
CA LEU A 115 16.66 21.97 21.08
C LEU A 115 16.74 23.47 20.76
N PHE A 116 16.55 23.84 19.49
CA PHE A 116 16.48 25.25 19.09
C PHE A 116 15.34 26.00 19.77
N ALA A 117 14.16 25.39 19.92
CA ALA A 117 13.04 26.00 20.62
C ALA A 117 13.30 26.24 22.11
N THR A 118 14.23 25.51 22.75
CA THR A 118 14.61 25.74 24.16
C THR A 118 15.63 26.87 24.34
N LEU A 119 16.24 27.36 23.26
CA LEU A 119 17.24 28.43 23.27
C LEU A 119 16.64 29.81 22.99
N LEU A 120 15.34 29.89 22.69
CA LEU A 120 14.56 31.11 22.47
C LEU A 120 13.65 31.41 23.67
#